data_AF-A0A662S998-F1
#
_entry.id   AF-A0A662S998-F1
#
_cell.length_a   1.000
_cell.length_b   1.000
_cell.length_c   1.000
_cell.angle_alpha   90.00
_cell.angle_beta   90.00
_cell.angle_gamma   90.00
#
_symmetry.space_group_name_H-M   'P 1'
#
loop_
_entity.id
_entity.type
_entity.pdbx_description
1 polymer ?
#
loop_
_entity_poly.entity_id
_entity_poly.type
_entity_poly.pdbx_seq_one_letter_code
_entity_poly.pdbx_strand_id
1 'polypeptide(L)'
;DTKVTLSIFVPKPGTPFEEEPLAPENDVRRRISTFKKLFGGRVNAMHYGRAYLQTLLSVGDFRIAKLLTKAYRLPYNRGAYRELAKRLSIDVDSIVYGQRETPWWDLIETGIKREYVLEERRRAFQWRTTPSCDEYCTGCMRECWLYREKGCS
;
A
#
# COMPACT_ATOMS: atom_id res chain seq x y z
N ASP A 1 -5.64 28.66 11.99
CA ASP A 1 -4.94 27.51 12.61
C ASP A 1 -5.23 26.26 11.79
N THR A 2 -4.52 26.10 10.68
CA THR A 2 -4.77 25.00 9.72
C THR A 2 -3.96 23.78 10.12
N LYS A 3 -4.61 22.62 10.22
CA LYS A 3 -4.00 21.34 10.53
C LYS A 3 -4.12 20.39 9.34
N VAL A 4 -3.02 19.74 8.98
CA VAL A 4 -3.00 18.68 7.94
C VAL A 4 -2.40 17.39 8.47
N THR A 5 -2.83 16.28 7.90
CA THR A 5 -2.24 14.96 8.14
C THR A 5 -1.52 14.49 6.89
N LEU A 6 -0.26 14.11 7.03
CA LEU A 6 0.54 13.51 5.96
C LEU A 6 0.63 12.00 6.18
N SER A 7 0.08 11.24 5.25
CA SER A 7 0.24 9.79 5.21
C SER A 7 1.40 9.42 4.29
N ILE A 8 2.18 8.41 4.68
CA ILE A 8 3.18 7.80 3.80
C ILE A 8 2.46 6.78 2.93
N PHE A 9 2.75 6.78 1.63
CA PHE A 9 2.23 5.78 0.72
C PHE A 9 2.66 4.37 1.17
N VAL A 10 1.70 3.45 1.24
CA VAL A 10 1.91 2.04 1.54
C VAL A 10 1.30 1.25 0.40
N PRO A 11 2.07 0.41 -0.31
CA PRO A 11 1.52 -0.43 -1.37
C PRO A 11 0.53 -1.43 -0.78
N LYS A 12 -0.57 -1.65 -1.50
CA LYS A 12 -1.65 -2.56 -1.10
C LYS A 12 -1.95 -3.54 -2.23
N PRO A 13 -2.23 -4.81 -1.93
CA PRO A 13 -2.65 -5.77 -2.94
C PRO A 13 -3.92 -5.28 -3.61
N GLY A 14 -4.03 -5.48 -4.92
CA GLY A 14 -5.21 -5.12 -5.71
C GLY A 14 -5.30 -3.62 -6.01
N THR A 15 -4.20 -2.89 -5.90
CA THR A 15 -4.12 -1.46 -6.22
C THR A 15 -3.11 -1.20 -7.33
N PRO A 16 -3.23 -0.10 -8.10
CA PRO A 16 -2.33 0.18 -9.22
C PRO A 16 -0.84 0.22 -8.85
N PHE A 17 -0.54 0.53 -7.59
CA PHE A 17 0.83 0.65 -7.08
C PHE A 17 1.20 -0.51 -6.17
N GLU A 18 0.52 -1.64 -6.33
CA GLU A 18 0.76 -2.83 -5.52
C GLU A 18 2.14 -3.43 -5.72
N GLU A 19 2.90 -3.04 -6.74
CA GLU A 19 4.27 -3.51 -6.96
C GLU A 19 5.33 -2.53 -6.42
N GLU A 20 4.93 -1.30 -6.09
CA GLU A 20 5.84 -0.20 -5.72
C GLU A 20 6.42 -0.32 -4.30
N PRO A 21 7.75 -0.31 -4.13
CA PRO A 21 8.36 -0.45 -2.82
C PRO A 21 8.00 0.71 -1.89
N LEU A 22 8.14 0.51 -0.57
CA LEU A 22 8.10 1.64 0.35
C LEU A 22 9.29 2.56 0.09
N ALA A 23 9.04 3.87 -0.03
CA ALA A 23 10.12 4.83 -0.20
C ALA A 23 11.11 4.78 0.99
N PRO A 24 12.43 4.99 0.77
CA PRO A 24 13.42 4.97 1.84
C PRO A 24 13.13 5.98 2.97
N GLU A 25 13.42 5.60 4.21
CA GLU A 25 13.11 6.43 5.39
C GLU A 25 13.69 7.83 5.32
N ASN A 26 14.94 7.95 4.84
CA ASN A 26 15.61 9.24 4.72
C ASN A 26 14.90 10.17 3.73
N ASP A 27 14.42 9.64 2.61
CA ASP A 27 13.67 10.42 1.62
C ASP A 27 12.32 10.86 2.15
N VAL A 28 11.58 9.97 2.81
CA VAL A 28 10.29 10.29 3.42
C VAL A 28 10.45 11.36 4.50
N ARG A 29 11.44 11.21 5.38
CA ARG A 29 11.76 12.19 6.43
C ARG A 29 12.13 13.55 5.83
N ARG A 30 12.95 13.57 4.76
CA ARG A 30 13.31 14.79 4.05
C ARG A 30 12.07 15.48 3.47
N ARG A 31 11.21 14.76 2.75
CA ARG A 31 9.97 15.32 2.16
C ARG A 31 9.02 15.88 3.22
N ILE A 32 8.81 15.16 4.32
CA ILE A 32 7.98 15.63 5.45
C ILE A 32 8.59 16.89 6.08
N SER A 33 9.91 16.92 6.28
CA SER A 33 10.61 18.09 6.84
C SER A 33 10.46 19.32 5.95
N THR A 34 10.66 19.16 4.64
CA THR A 34 10.48 20.24 3.66
C THR A 34 9.04 20.76 3.69
N PHE A 35 8.03 19.89 3.69
CA PHE A 35 6.64 20.31 3.78
C PHE A 35 6.35 21.08 5.07
N LYS A 36 6.82 20.58 6.22
CA LYS A 36 6.64 21.24 7.52
C LYS A 36 7.21 22.66 7.55
N LYS A 37 8.36 22.89 6.90
CA LYS A 37 8.98 24.22 6.80
C LYS A 37 8.16 25.19 5.95
N LEU A 38 7.50 24.70 4.89
CA LEU A 38 6.76 25.53 3.93
C LEU A 38 5.30 25.78 4.32
N PHE A 39 4.65 24.82 4.99
CA PHE A 39 3.20 24.85 5.20
C PHE A 39 2.73 25.89 6.25
N GLY A 40 3.58 26.27 7.21
CA GLY A 40 3.26 27.29 8.23
C GLY A 40 2.17 26.91 9.25
N GLY A 41 1.49 25.76 9.10
CA GLY A 41 0.47 25.24 10.01
C GLY A 41 0.90 23.99 10.80
N ARG A 42 -0.05 23.39 11.52
CA ARG A 42 0.19 22.17 12.30
C ARG A 42 0.21 20.93 11.39
N VAL A 43 1.31 20.19 11.40
CA VAL A 43 1.47 18.99 10.57
C VAL A 43 1.57 17.75 11.45
N ASN A 44 0.58 16.87 11.34
CA ASN A 44 0.65 15.51 11.85
C ASN A 44 1.16 14.59 10.73
N ALA A 45 2.26 13.87 10.94
CA ALA A 45 2.81 12.97 9.92
C ALA A 45 2.83 11.54 10.42
N MET A 46 2.45 10.59 9.57
CA MET A 46 2.54 9.17 9.89
C MET A 46 3.99 8.79 10.21
N HIS A 47 4.18 8.02 11.28
CA HIS A 47 5.49 7.52 11.65
C HIS A 47 5.97 6.47 10.63
N TYR A 48 7.20 6.59 10.16
CA TYR A 48 7.77 5.68 9.15
C TYR A 48 7.72 4.22 9.57
N GLY A 49 8.01 3.92 10.85
CA GLY A 49 7.93 2.56 11.37
C GLY A 49 6.53 1.92 11.25
N ARG A 50 5.44 2.72 11.25
CA ARG A 50 4.10 2.21 10.99
C ARG A 50 3.92 1.91 9.50
N ALA A 51 4.37 2.80 8.62
CA ALA A 51 4.34 2.57 7.17
C ALA A 51 5.13 1.29 6.81
N TYR A 52 6.31 1.11 7.39
CA TYR A 52 7.14 -0.10 7.23
C TYR A 52 6.38 -1.38 7.58
N LEU A 53 5.75 -1.43 8.76
CA LEU A 53 4.97 -2.59 9.16
C LEU A 53 3.74 -2.80 8.28
N GLN A 54 3.04 -1.72 7.94
CA GLN A 54 1.89 -1.83 7.05
C GLN A 54 2.31 -2.37 5.69
N THR A 55 3.45 -1.93 5.13
CA THR A 55 4.00 -2.51 3.90
C THR A 55 4.29 -3.99 4.09
N LEU A 56 5.12 -4.36 5.07
CA LEU A 56 5.49 -5.76 5.33
C LEU A 56 4.26 -6.67 5.42
N LEU A 57 3.21 -6.23 6.11
CA LEU A 57 1.99 -7.00 6.31
C LEU A 57 1.05 -7.00 5.11
N SER A 58 1.07 -5.95 4.30
CA SER A 58 0.18 -5.85 3.14
C SER A 58 0.69 -6.66 1.97
N VAL A 59 2.02 -6.80 1.85
CA VAL A 59 2.65 -7.27 0.61
C VAL A 59 3.69 -8.37 0.86
N GLY A 60 3.79 -8.84 2.10
CA GLY A 60 4.60 -10.00 2.42
C GLY A 60 4.03 -11.26 1.78
N ASP A 61 4.94 -12.14 1.39
CA ASP A 61 4.62 -13.45 0.82
C ASP A 61 4.59 -14.54 1.92
N PHE A 62 4.55 -15.80 1.51
CA PHE A 62 4.54 -16.93 2.43
C PHE A 62 5.70 -16.94 3.44
N ARG A 63 6.83 -16.26 3.16
CA ARG A 63 7.96 -16.15 4.10
C ARG A 63 7.54 -15.49 5.40
N ILE A 64 6.57 -14.56 5.38
CA ILE A 64 6.13 -13.86 6.60
C ILE A 64 5.08 -14.65 7.39
N ALA A 65 4.53 -15.76 6.88
CA ALA A 65 3.50 -16.52 7.60
C ALA A 65 3.97 -16.98 8.98
N LYS A 66 5.21 -17.51 9.07
CA LYS A 66 5.82 -17.91 10.34
C LYS A 66 6.07 -16.72 11.27
N LEU A 67 6.37 -15.55 10.71
CA LEU A 67 6.50 -14.31 11.47
C LEU A 67 5.16 -13.92 12.09
N LEU A 68 4.07 -13.93 11.32
CA LEU A 68 2.72 -13.54 11.79
C LEU A 68 2.24 -14.39 12.97
N THR A 69 2.41 -15.71 12.90
CA THR A 69 1.99 -16.64 13.98
C THR A 69 2.67 -16.37 15.32
N LYS A 70 3.82 -15.68 15.32
CA LYS A 70 4.56 -15.31 16.52
C LYS A 70 4.41 -13.82 16.88
N ALA A 71 4.24 -12.97 15.87
CA ALA A 71 4.23 -11.52 16.04
C ALA A 71 2.95 -10.98 16.69
N TYR A 72 1.83 -11.71 16.67
CA TYR A 72 0.56 -11.22 17.23
C TYR A 72 0.62 -10.91 18.75
N ARG A 73 1.60 -11.47 19.46
CA ARG A 73 1.86 -11.20 20.89
C ARG A 73 2.82 -10.03 21.12
N LEU A 74 3.42 -9.50 20.06
CA LEU A 74 4.39 -8.40 20.13
C LEU A 74 3.70 -7.05 19.94
N PRO A 75 4.28 -5.95 20.46
CA PRO A 75 3.79 -4.63 20.12
C PRO A 75 3.90 -4.37 18.61
N TYR A 76 2.94 -3.63 18.05
CA TYR A 76 2.95 -3.19 16.64
C TYR A 76 4.06 -2.16 16.40
N ASN A 77 5.30 -2.64 16.37
CA ASN A 77 6.53 -1.86 16.37
C ASN A 77 7.56 -2.48 15.41
N ARG A 78 8.16 -1.64 14.56
CA ARG A 78 9.17 -2.06 13.57
C ARG A 78 10.34 -2.83 14.20
N GLY A 79 10.83 -2.39 15.35
CA GLY A 79 11.94 -3.04 16.05
C GLY A 79 11.60 -4.45 16.48
N ALA A 80 10.46 -4.64 17.15
CA ALA A 80 10.00 -5.96 17.61
C ALA A 80 9.84 -6.96 16.44
N TYR A 81 9.25 -6.51 15.33
CA TYR A 81 9.08 -7.35 14.13
C TYR A 81 10.42 -7.67 13.45
N ARG A 82 11.35 -6.70 13.34
CA ARG A 82 12.69 -6.95 12.77
C ARG A 82 13.49 -7.92 13.62
N GLU A 83 13.41 -7.81 14.94
CA GLU A 83 14.10 -8.74 15.85
C GLU A 83 13.57 -10.17 15.69
N LEU A 84 12.24 -10.33 15.67
CA LEU A 84 11.61 -11.62 15.42
C LEU A 84 11.97 -12.17 14.04
N ALA A 85 11.93 -11.34 13.00
CA ALA A 85 12.32 -11.71 11.64
C ALA A 85 13.76 -12.23 11.59
N LYS A 86 14.69 -11.55 12.27
CA LYS A 86 16.10 -11.97 12.38
C LYS A 86 16.22 -13.35 13.03
N ARG A 87 15.49 -13.61 14.13
CA ARG A 87 15.45 -14.93 14.79
C ARG A 87 14.88 -16.03 13.89
N LEU A 88 14.02 -15.67 12.93
CA LEU A 88 13.41 -16.57 11.97
C LEU A 88 14.18 -16.65 10.63
N SER A 89 15.30 -15.93 10.49
CA SER A 89 16.06 -15.81 9.23
C SER A 89 15.21 -15.29 8.06
N ILE A 90 14.32 -14.33 8.32
CA ILE A 90 13.49 -13.67 7.30
C ILE A 90 14.06 -12.28 7.01
N ASP A 91 14.45 -12.03 5.77
CA ASP A 91 14.84 -10.70 5.32
C ASP A 91 13.62 -9.85 4.98
N VAL A 92 13.10 -9.16 6.00
CA VAL A 92 11.96 -8.24 5.87
C VAL A 92 12.28 -6.99 5.05
N ASP A 93 13.55 -6.59 4.92
CA ASP A 93 13.92 -5.42 4.11
C ASP A 93 13.84 -5.74 2.61
N SER A 94 14.21 -6.96 2.21
CA SER A 94 13.98 -7.44 0.84
C SER A 94 12.50 -7.40 0.44
N ILE A 95 11.59 -7.61 1.40
CA ILE A 95 10.14 -7.58 1.16
C ILE A 95 9.62 -6.14 1.10
N VAL A 96 10.06 -5.27 2.01
CA VAL A 96 9.53 -3.90 2.12
C VAL A 96 10.07 -2.98 1.03
N TYR A 97 11.32 -3.18 0.61
CA TYR A 97 12.02 -2.32 -0.34
C TYR A 97 12.30 -2.97 -1.69
N GLY A 98 12.14 -4.30 -1.81
CA GLY A 98 12.44 -5.02 -3.04
C GLY A 98 11.40 -4.83 -4.13
N GLN A 99 11.79 -5.20 -5.34
CA GLN A 99 10.85 -5.47 -6.42
C GLN A 99 9.98 -6.68 -6.04
N ARG A 100 8.73 -6.68 -6.50
CA ARG A 100 7.83 -7.80 -6.28
C ARG A 100 7.11 -8.17 -7.54
N GLU A 101 6.68 -9.42 -7.54
CA GLU A 101 5.64 -9.93 -8.42
C GLU A 101 4.37 -10.15 -7.59
N THR A 102 3.23 -10.25 -8.28
CA THR A 102 1.90 -10.29 -7.67
C THR A 102 1.19 -11.63 -7.93
N PRO A 103 1.78 -12.78 -7.55
CA PRO A 103 1.19 -14.10 -7.83
C PRO A 103 -0.11 -14.34 -7.05
N TRP A 104 -0.44 -13.49 -6.09
CA TRP A 104 -1.66 -13.58 -5.29
C TRP A 104 -2.93 -13.43 -6.16
N TRP A 105 -2.86 -12.77 -7.33
CA TRP A 105 -3.97 -12.67 -8.27
C TRP A 105 -4.49 -14.04 -8.74
N ASP A 106 -3.63 -15.05 -8.79
CA ASP A 106 -3.98 -16.41 -9.19
C ASP A 106 -4.47 -17.27 -8.00
N LEU A 107 -4.37 -16.74 -6.78
CA LEU A 107 -4.67 -17.44 -5.52
C LEU A 107 -5.90 -16.88 -4.80
N ILE A 108 -6.21 -15.59 -5.00
CA ILE A 108 -7.26 -14.88 -4.25
C ILE A 108 -8.18 -14.16 -5.23
N GLU A 109 -9.46 -14.54 -5.19
CA GLU A 109 -10.52 -13.81 -5.87
C GLU A 109 -10.87 -12.53 -5.10
N THR A 110 -10.63 -11.37 -5.70
CA THR A 110 -10.90 -10.06 -5.06
C THR A 110 -12.11 -9.34 -5.64
N GLY A 111 -12.72 -9.87 -6.71
CA GLY A 111 -13.80 -9.20 -7.41
C GLY A 111 -13.35 -7.98 -8.22
N ILE A 112 -12.08 -7.58 -8.16
CA ILE A 112 -11.47 -6.55 -9.02
C ILE A 112 -10.75 -7.27 -10.18
N LYS A 113 -10.79 -6.68 -11.38
CA LYS A 113 -10.08 -7.23 -12.54
C LYS A 113 -8.60 -6.87 -12.47
N ARG A 114 -7.72 -7.86 -12.57
CA ARG A 114 -6.25 -7.66 -12.58
C ARG A 114 -5.84 -6.71 -13.71
N GLU A 115 -6.43 -6.89 -14.89
CA GLU A 115 -6.17 -6.11 -16.10
C GLU A 115 -6.52 -4.64 -15.90
N TYR A 116 -7.59 -4.35 -15.14
CA TYR A 116 -7.98 -2.99 -14.79
C TYR A 116 -6.91 -2.32 -13.93
N VAL A 117 -6.41 -3.01 -12.90
CA VAL A 117 -5.36 -2.50 -12.01
C VAL A 117 -4.07 -2.18 -12.78
N LEU A 118 -3.68 -3.06 -13.71
CA LEU A 118 -2.51 -2.87 -14.58
C LEU A 118 -2.68 -1.66 -15.52
N GLU A 119 -3.86 -1.49 -16.10
CA GLU A 119 -4.18 -0.35 -16.96
C GLU A 119 -4.21 0.97 -16.17
N GLU A 120 -4.79 0.98 -14.98
CA GLU A 120 -4.76 2.15 -14.09
C GLU A 120 -3.34 2.53 -13.68
N ARG A 121 -2.46 1.54 -13.44
CA ARG A 121 -1.04 1.79 -13.20
C ARG A 121 -0.41 2.48 -14.40
N ARG A 122 -0.64 1.96 -15.61
CA ARG A 122 -0.12 2.54 -16.86
C ARG A 122 -0.59 3.98 -17.05
N ARG A 123 -1.87 4.27 -16.81
CA ARG A 123 -2.45 5.62 -16.87
C ARG A 123 -1.85 6.57 -15.85
N ALA A 124 -1.65 6.11 -14.61
CA ALA A 124 -1.07 6.92 -13.56
C ALA A 124 0.36 7.38 -13.89
N PHE A 125 1.19 6.51 -14.47
CA PHE A 125 2.53 6.88 -14.95
C PHE A 125 2.51 7.82 -16.18
N GLN A 126 1.37 7.92 -16.87
CA GLN A 126 1.12 8.89 -17.94
C GLN A 126 0.44 10.17 -17.44
N TRP A 127 0.27 10.34 -16.12
CA TRP A 127 -0.46 11.46 -15.52
C TRP A 127 -1.92 11.58 -16.00
N ARG A 128 -2.52 10.45 -16.40
CA ARG A 128 -3.92 10.39 -16.84
C ARG A 128 -4.81 9.98 -15.68
N THR A 129 -5.82 10.77 -15.40
CA THR A 129 -6.82 10.49 -14.37
C THR A 129 -7.94 9.62 -14.94
N THR A 130 -8.57 8.85 -14.05
CA THR A 130 -9.76 8.06 -14.33
C THR A 130 -10.97 8.78 -13.76
N PRO A 131 -12.07 8.92 -14.52
CA PRO A 131 -13.28 9.60 -14.05
C PRO A 131 -13.88 8.89 -12.84
N SER A 132 -14.66 9.64 -12.06
CA SER A 132 -15.29 9.10 -10.87
C SER A 132 -16.43 8.13 -11.23
N CYS A 133 -16.74 7.20 -10.32
CA CYS A 133 -17.75 6.16 -10.57
C CYS A 133 -19.18 6.69 -10.72
N ASP A 134 -19.46 7.90 -10.24
CA ASP A 134 -20.72 8.61 -10.44
C ASP A 134 -20.84 9.26 -11.82
N GLU A 135 -19.71 9.54 -12.48
CA GLU A 135 -19.66 10.06 -13.84
C GLU A 135 -19.71 8.93 -14.87
N TYR A 136 -18.88 7.89 -14.67
CA TYR A 136 -18.72 6.79 -15.62
C TYR A 136 -18.26 5.50 -14.94
N CYS A 137 -18.96 4.40 -15.18
CA CYS A 137 -18.52 3.07 -14.76
C CYS A 137 -17.38 2.59 -15.65
N THR A 138 -16.22 2.36 -15.05
CA THR A 138 -15.01 1.90 -15.77
C THR A 138 -14.86 0.37 -15.82
N GLY A 139 -15.86 -0.36 -15.31
CA GLY A 139 -15.86 -1.83 -15.34
C GLY A 139 -14.76 -2.47 -14.48
N CYS A 140 -14.31 -1.79 -13.42
CA CYS A 140 -13.20 -2.19 -12.56
C CYS A 140 -13.45 -3.50 -11.78
N MET A 141 -14.70 -3.72 -11.39
CA MET A 141 -15.14 -4.92 -10.68
C MET A 141 -15.68 -5.98 -11.66
N ARG A 142 -15.58 -7.25 -11.30
CA ARG A 142 -16.24 -8.36 -11.98
C ARG A 142 -17.76 -8.25 -11.85
N GLU A 143 -18.22 -7.82 -10.69
CA GLU A 143 -19.63 -7.48 -10.43
C GLU A 143 -19.71 -6.18 -9.62
N CYS A 144 -20.35 -5.15 -10.18
CA CYS A 144 -20.50 -3.85 -9.52
C CYS A 144 -21.91 -3.72 -8.92
N TRP A 145 -21.99 -3.63 -7.58
CA TRP A 145 -23.25 -3.57 -6.85
C TRP A 145 -24.01 -2.26 -7.05
N LEU A 146 -23.30 -1.14 -7.26
CA LEU A 146 -23.91 0.16 -7.59
C LEU A 146 -24.69 0.14 -8.92
N TYR A 147 -24.35 -0.79 -9.81
CA TYR A 147 -24.87 -0.85 -11.17
C TYR A 147 -25.75 -2.08 -11.44
N ARG A 148 -25.85 -3.04 -10.51
CA ARG A 148 -26.89 -4.11 -10.58
C ARG A 148 -28.31 -3.55 -10.58
N GLU A 149 -28.55 -2.40 -9.94
CA GLU A 149 -29.86 -1.73 -9.94
C GLU A 149 -30.11 -0.85 -11.17
N LYS A 150 -29.07 -0.48 -11.94
CA LYS A 150 -29.15 0.52 -13.02
C LYS A 150 -29.04 -0.02 -14.43
N GLY A 151 -28.90 -1.34 -14.62
CA GLY A 151 -28.98 -2.00 -15.94
C GLY A 151 -28.07 -1.37 -16.99
N CYS A 152 -26.77 -1.66 -16.96
CA CYS A 152 -25.88 -1.29 -18.05
C CYS A 152 -24.90 -2.43 -18.37
N SER A 153 -24.66 -2.57 -19.67
CA SER A 153 -23.82 -3.55 -20.38
C SER A 153 -22.35 -3.51 -20.00
#